data_AF-A0A0S2JZ21-F1
#
_entry.id   AF-A0A0S2JZ21-F1
#
_cell.length_a   1.000
_cell.length_b   1.000
_cell.length_c   1.000
_cell.angle_alpha   90.00
_cell.angle_beta   90.00
_cell.angle_gamma   90.00
#
_symmetry.space_group_name_H-M   'P 1'
#
loop_
_entity.id
_entity.type
_entity.pdbx_description
1 polymer ?
#
loop_
_entity_poly.entity_id
_entity_poly.type
_entity_poly.pdbx_seq_one_letter_code
_entity_poly.pdbx_strand_id
1 'polypeptide(L)'
;MKSLLIAVLPLAFVLSGCKVNEGEAYEKDKAPEERTEYNGAEGIAQAQKDKLYLMDKELRDKCNDAKISYAVAKSNNNEKEAQAQKAIMANTCKGK
;
A
#
# COMPACT_ATOMS: atom_id res chain seq x y z
N MET A 1 -34.65 -21.17 49.67
CA MET A 1 -34.03 -20.01 48.98
C MET A 1 -32.55 -19.92 49.35
N LYS A 2 -31.68 -20.70 48.71
CA LYS A 2 -30.20 -20.61 48.87
C LYS A 2 -29.44 -21.45 47.84
N SER A 3 -30.09 -22.43 47.21
CA SER A 3 -29.44 -23.30 46.22
C SER A 3 -29.58 -22.85 44.76
N LEU A 4 -30.27 -21.74 44.47
CA LEU A 4 -30.49 -21.30 43.07
C LEU A 4 -29.44 -20.30 42.53
N LEU A 5 -28.50 -19.86 43.37
CA LEU A 5 -27.46 -18.89 42.98
C LEU A 5 -26.11 -19.53 42.61
N ILE A 6 -25.95 -20.85 42.77
CA ILE A 6 -24.65 -21.52 42.62
C ILE A 6 -24.41 -22.03 41.18
N ALA A 7 -25.46 -22.08 40.34
CA ALA A 7 -25.37 -22.67 38.99
C ALA A 7 -25.10 -21.67 37.85
N VAL A 8 -24.90 -20.38 38.13
CA VAL A 8 -24.72 -19.34 37.09
C VAL A 8 -23.26 -18.86 36.99
N LEU A 9 -22.42 -19.14 38.00
CA LEU A 9 -21.05 -18.66 38.06
C LEU A 9 -20.04 -19.33 37.10
N PRO A 10 -20.18 -20.61 36.66
CA PRO A 10 -19.16 -21.21 35.80
C PRO A 10 -19.31 -20.82 34.32
N LEU A 11 -20.42 -20.18 33.91
CA LEU A 11 -20.66 -19.87 32.49
C LEU A 11 -19.93 -18.60 32.02
N ALA A 12 -19.51 -17.73 32.93
CA ALA A 12 -18.81 -16.49 32.58
C ALA A 12 -17.32 -16.69 32.22
N PHE A 13 -16.71 -17.81 32.61
CA PHE A 13 -15.29 -18.08 32.33
C PHE A 13 -15.02 -18.72 30.96
N VAL A 14 -16.06 -19.28 30.32
CA VAL A 14 -15.91 -20.03 29.06
C VAL A 14 -15.75 -19.13 27.82
N LEU A 15 -15.98 -17.81 27.94
CA LEU A 15 -15.85 -16.85 26.83
C LEU A 15 -14.45 -16.23 26.67
N SER A 16 -13.48 -16.57 27.53
CA SER A 16 -12.10 -16.05 27.43
C SER A 16 -11.28 -16.68 26.29
N GLY A 17 -11.87 -17.59 25.50
CA GLY A 17 -11.15 -18.47 24.57
C GLY A 17 -11.15 -18.08 23.09
N CYS A 18 -11.93 -17.08 22.64
CA CYS A 18 -11.81 -16.62 21.26
C CYS A 18 -10.64 -15.65 21.14
N LYS A 19 -9.41 -16.17 21.15
CA LYS A 19 -8.31 -15.53 20.40
C LYS A 19 -8.77 -15.54 18.95
N VAL A 20 -9.38 -14.44 18.50
CA VAL A 20 -9.54 -14.18 17.06
C VAL A 20 -8.13 -14.30 16.51
N ASN A 21 -7.88 -15.36 15.76
CA ASN A 21 -6.73 -15.40 14.88
C ASN A 21 -6.99 -14.28 13.87
N GLU A 22 -6.43 -13.09 14.08
CA GLU A 22 -6.67 -11.88 13.26
C GLU A 22 -6.10 -12.00 11.83
N GLY A 23 -5.78 -13.23 11.39
CA GLY A 23 -5.09 -13.50 10.16
C GLY A 23 -3.65 -13.00 10.20
N GLU A 24 -2.99 -13.03 9.04
CA GLU A 24 -1.72 -12.31 8.90
C GLU A 24 -1.97 -10.80 8.92
N ALA A 25 -0.99 -10.05 9.42
CA ALA A 25 -1.04 -8.60 9.45
C ALA A 25 -1.18 -7.98 8.04
N TYR A 26 -0.69 -8.66 7.00
CA TYR A 26 -0.86 -8.32 5.58
C TYR A 26 -0.41 -9.51 4.72
N GLU A 27 -0.71 -9.47 3.43
CA GLU A 27 -0.36 -10.53 2.47
C GLU A 27 1.15 -10.50 2.12
N LYS A 28 1.98 -11.12 2.96
CA LYS A 28 3.45 -11.01 2.91
C LYS A 28 4.05 -11.50 1.59
N ASP A 29 3.45 -12.53 1.00
CA ASP A 29 3.92 -13.15 -0.25
C ASP A 29 3.54 -12.36 -1.50
N LYS A 30 2.72 -11.32 -1.36
CA LYS A 30 2.33 -10.44 -2.47
C LYS A 30 3.24 -9.22 -2.56
N ALA A 31 3.44 -8.75 -3.78
CA ALA A 31 4.09 -7.45 -4.02
C ALA A 31 3.21 -6.30 -3.48
N PRO A 32 3.79 -5.14 -3.11
CA PRO A 32 3.02 -3.98 -2.65
C PRO A 32 1.87 -3.56 -3.58
N GLU A 33 2.02 -3.77 -4.89
CA GLU A 33 1.02 -3.48 -5.92
C GLU A 33 -0.22 -4.40 -5.85
N GLU A 34 -0.09 -5.58 -5.26
CA GLU A 34 -1.09 -6.65 -5.28
C GLU A 34 -1.73 -6.89 -3.91
N ARG A 35 -1.22 -6.26 -2.85
CA ARG A 35 -1.72 -6.37 -1.49
C ARG A 35 -3.03 -5.61 -1.33
N THR A 36 -4.01 -6.28 -0.76
CA THR A 36 -5.37 -5.79 -0.54
C THR A 36 -5.78 -5.78 0.93
N GLU A 37 -5.13 -6.59 1.76
CA GLU A 37 -5.49 -6.76 3.17
C GLU A 37 -4.38 -6.28 4.13
N TYR A 38 -4.78 -5.54 5.17
CA TYR A 38 -3.92 -5.04 6.23
C TYR A 38 -4.67 -5.09 7.56
N ASN A 39 -4.17 -5.88 8.50
CA ASN A 39 -4.80 -6.16 9.80
C ASN A 39 -3.88 -5.76 10.96
N GLY A 40 -4.48 -5.20 12.02
CA GLY A 40 -3.76 -4.80 13.22
C GLY A 40 -2.74 -3.67 13.01
N ALA A 41 -1.97 -3.37 14.07
CA ALA A 41 -1.00 -2.28 14.05
C ALA A 41 0.15 -2.50 13.04
N GLU A 42 0.61 -3.74 12.90
CA GLU A 42 1.65 -4.11 11.91
C GLU A 42 1.13 -3.91 10.48
N GLY A 43 -0.11 -4.32 10.19
CA GLY A 43 -0.74 -4.11 8.88
C GLY A 43 -0.83 -2.62 8.52
N ILE A 44 -1.25 -1.77 9.46
CA ILE A 44 -1.31 -0.32 9.23
C ILE A 44 0.08 0.26 8.95
N ALA A 45 1.10 -0.16 9.70
CA ALA A 45 2.47 0.28 9.47
C ALA A 45 2.98 -0.16 8.08
N GLN A 46 2.61 -1.37 7.65
CA GLN A 46 2.95 -1.85 6.31
C GLN A 46 2.20 -1.08 5.21
N ALA A 47 0.91 -0.80 5.39
CA ALA A 47 0.12 -0.03 4.44
C ALA A 47 0.72 1.36 4.17
N GLN A 48 1.29 2.00 5.19
CA GLN A 48 2.00 3.28 5.01
C GLN A 48 3.27 3.14 4.16
N LYS A 49 4.05 2.08 4.37
CA LYS A 49 5.25 1.79 3.56
C LYS A 49 4.88 1.51 2.11
N ASP A 50 3.87 0.68 1.91
CA ASP A 50 3.41 0.29 0.57
C ASP A 50 2.85 1.51 -0.16
N LYS A 51 2.10 2.38 0.52
CA LYS A 51 1.64 3.65 -0.07
C LYS A 51 2.81 4.55 -0.53
N LEU A 52 3.84 4.72 0.31
CA LEU A 52 5.01 5.51 -0.07
C LEU A 52 5.73 4.90 -1.27
N TYR A 53 5.94 3.58 -1.25
CA TYR A 53 6.53 2.85 -2.36
C TYR A 53 5.73 3.04 -3.66
N LEU A 54 4.40 2.91 -3.60
CA LEU A 54 3.53 3.05 -4.78
C LEU A 54 3.54 4.49 -5.32
N MET A 55 3.57 5.50 -4.45
CA MET A 55 3.73 6.89 -4.87
C MET A 55 5.07 7.14 -5.57
N ASP A 56 6.16 6.61 -5.00
CA ASP A 56 7.49 6.75 -5.61
C ASP A 56 7.57 5.99 -6.94
N LYS A 57 6.97 4.80 -7.00
CA LYS A 57 6.87 4.01 -8.24
C LYS A 57 6.12 4.76 -9.32
N GLU A 58 4.93 5.30 -9.01
CA GLU A 58 4.14 6.08 -9.96
C GLU A 58 4.94 7.27 -10.51
N LEU A 59 5.72 7.94 -9.64
CA LEU A 59 6.56 9.06 -10.05
C LEU A 59 7.71 8.63 -10.98
N ARG A 60 8.36 7.50 -10.68
CA ARG A 60 9.38 6.89 -11.55
C ARG A 60 8.80 6.47 -12.90
N ASP A 61 7.63 5.85 -12.91
CA ASP A 61 6.97 5.40 -14.14
C ASP A 61 6.65 6.61 -15.04
N LYS A 62 6.07 7.68 -14.47
CA LYS A 62 5.84 8.95 -15.20
C LYS A 62 7.13 9.58 -15.73
N CYS A 63 8.23 9.51 -14.98
CA CYS A 63 9.53 9.97 -15.44
C CYS A 63 10.04 9.15 -16.64
N ASN A 64 9.90 7.83 -16.60
CA ASN A 64 10.31 6.94 -17.68
C ASN A 64 9.48 7.18 -18.95
N ASP A 65 8.16 7.31 -18.81
CA ASP A 65 7.27 7.63 -19.92
C ASP A 65 7.61 8.99 -20.55
N ALA A 66 7.94 10.00 -19.73
CA ALA A 66 8.35 11.31 -20.21
C ALA A 66 9.69 11.26 -20.96
N LYS A 67 10.66 10.43 -20.52
CA LYS A 67 11.93 10.22 -21.23
C LYS A 67 11.71 9.58 -22.61
N ILE A 68 10.86 8.56 -22.68
CA ILE A 68 10.52 7.89 -23.95
C ILE A 68 9.82 8.88 -24.88
N SER A 69 8.81 9.60 -24.37
CA SER A 69 8.06 10.61 -25.13
C SER A 69 8.96 11.75 -25.63
N TYR A 70 9.92 12.18 -24.81
CA TYR A 70 10.94 13.16 -25.20
C TYR A 70 11.77 12.65 -26.39
N ALA A 71 12.25 11.41 -26.33
CA ALA A 71 13.03 10.81 -27.41
C ALA A 71 12.24 10.71 -28.71
N VAL A 72 10.96 10.29 -28.64
CA VAL A 72 10.05 10.25 -29.79
C VAL A 72 9.83 11.65 -30.36
N ALA A 73 9.57 12.65 -29.51
CA ALA A 73 9.37 14.03 -29.94
C ALA A 73 10.60 14.60 -30.65
N LYS A 74 11.81 14.34 -30.14
CA LYS A 74 13.06 14.73 -30.79
C LYS A 74 13.26 14.02 -32.13
N SER A 75 12.94 12.73 -32.23
CA SER A 75 13.00 11.98 -33.49
C SER A 75 12.05 12.55 -34.55
N ASN A 76 10.92 13.12 -34.12
CA ASN A 76 9.90 13.70 -35.01
C ASN A 76 10.09 15.21 -35.25
N ASN A 77 11.20 15.82 -34.81
CA ASN A 77 11.45 17.26 -34.86
C ASN A 77 10.33 18.12 -34.20
N ASN A 78 9.60 17.54 -33.23
CA ASN A 78 8.55 18.24 -32.51
C ASN A 78 9.12 18.89 -31.24
N GLU A 79 9.76 20.05 -31.41
CA GLU A 79 10.45 20.74 -30.31
C GLU A 79 9.49 21.24 -29.21
N LYS A 80 8.23 21.57 -29.55
CA LYS A 80 7.22 21.97 -28.57
C LYS A 80 6.94 20.82 -27.60
N GLU A 81 6.70 19.63 -28.14
CA GLU A 81 6.46 18.44 -27.34
C GLU A 81 7.71 18.04 -26.54
N ALA A 82 8.89 18.11 -27.17
CA ALA A 82 10.15 17.85 -26.49
C ALA A 82 10.36 18.79 -25.27
N GLN A 83 10.00 20.07 -25.40
CA GLN A 83 10.09 21.01 -24.28
C GLN A 83 9.05 20.73 -23.18
N ALA A 84 7.84 20.32 -23.55
CA ALA A 84 6.81 19.90 -22.59
C ALA A 84 7.27 18.68 -21.77
N GLN A 85 7.85 17.67 -22.44
CA GLN A 85 8.36 16.48 -21.77
C GLN A 85 9.54 16.79 -20.84
N LYS A 86 10.42 17.74 -21.19
CA LYS A 86 11.46 18.23 -20.27
C LYS A 86 10.87 18.82 -18.98
N ALA A 87 9.79 19.58 -19.07
CA ALA A 87 9.13 20.14 -17.90
C ALA A 87 8.49 19.05 -17.02
N ILE A 88 7.92 18.01 -17.63
CA ILE A 88 7.41 16.85 -16.89
C ILE A 88 8.56 16.14 -16.18
N MET A 89 9.66 15.84 -16.90
CA MET A 89 10.85 15.21 -16.33
C MET A 89 11.43 16.00 -15.15
N ALA A 90 11.45 17.33 -15.21
CA ALA A 90 11.95 18.17 -14.11
C ALA A 90 11.14 17.98 -12.81
N ASN A 91 9.85 17.64 -12.92
CA ASN A 91 8.95 17.45 -11.79
C ASN A 91 8.84 16.00 -11.32
N THR A 92 8.99 15.04 -12.22
CA THR A 92 8.79 13.61 -11.94
C THR A 92 10.09 12.82 -11.79
N CYS A 93 11.18 13.23 -12.43
CA CYS A 93 12.45 12.54 -12.29
C CYS A 93 13.19 12.99 -11.02
N LYS A 94 12.72 12.56 -9.84
CA LYS A 94 13.42 12.77 -8.58
C LYS A 94 14.35 11.58 -8.28
N GLY A 95 15.65 11.87 -8.21
CA GLY A 95 16.68 11.10 -7.49
C GLY A 95 16.82 9.61 -7.78
N LYS A 96 17.62 9.31 -8.82
CA LYS A 96 18.36 8.06 -9.15
C LYS A 96 17.62 6.72 -9.09
#